data_AF-A0A816EZJ7-F1
#
_entry.id   AF-A0A816EZJ7-F1
#
_cell.length_a   1.000
_cell.length_b   1.000
_cell.length_c   1.000
_cell.angle_alpha   90.00
_cell.angle_beta   90.00
_cell.angle_gamma   90.00
#
_symmetry.space_group_name_H-M   'P 1'
#
loop_
_entity.id
_entity.type
_entity.pdbx_description
1 polymer ?
#
loop_
_entity_poly.entity_id
_entity_poly.type
_entity_poly.pdbx_seq_one_letter_code
_entity_poly.pdbx_strand_id
1 'polypeptide(L)'
;LKTLIPDEWIEIDCHYRQHMSLKRDLFNERKNDVLMYKSMTEKGSKEVLDMLIDYLPQRFPNMFRKTKTGIDNLITGESFNLTEKLSIHPLEIGSRLVQEDLVLMQYEPIDEMYHANVC
;
A
#
# COMPACT_ATOMS: atom_id res chain seq x y z
N LEU A 1 -10.78 7.56 18.97
CA LEU A 1 -10.06 6.66 18.03
C LEU A 1 -10.81 5.35 17.99
N LYS A 2 -11.27 4.92 16.81
CA LYS A 2 -11.89 3.61 16.63
C LYS A 2 -10.79 2.56 16.79
N THR A 3 -10.99 1.59 17.67
CA THR A 3 -10.09 0.43 17.81
C THR A 3 -10.09 -0.32 16.48
N LEU A 4 -8.91 -0.56 15.89
CA LEU A 4 -8.75 -1.44 14.74
C LEU A 4 -9.28 -2.83 15.14
N ILE A 5 -10.37 -3.26 14.51
CA ILE A 5 -10.78 -4.66 14.52
C ILE A 5 -9.96 -5.30 13.40
N PRO A 6 -8.95 -6.15 13.70
CA PRO A 6 -8.02 -6.61 12.67
C PRO A 6 -8.73 -7.25 11.47
N ASP A 7 -9.82 -7.98 11.70
CA ASP A 7 -10.54 -8.71 10.66
C ASP A 7 -11.31 -7.83 9.65
N GLU A 8 -11.45 -6.52 9.93
CA GLU A 8 -12.18 -5.53 9.12
C GLU A 8 -11.27 -4.38 8.65
N TRP A 9 -9.95 -4.59 8.59
CA TRP A 9 -9.05 -3.49 8.22
C TRP A 9 -9.14 -3.11 6.74
N ILE A 10 -9.13 -4.11 5.83
CA ILE A 10 -9.21 -3.88 4.38
C ILE A 10 -10.39 -4.67 3.83
N GLU A 11 -11.25 -3.99 3.06
CA GLU A 11 -12.32 -4.64 2.33
C GLU A 11 -11.90 -4.93 0.88
N ILE A 12 -12.19 -6.15 0.41
CA ILE A 12 -11.97 -6.56 -0.97
C ILE A 12 -13.25 -7.14 -1.54
N ASP A 13 -13.74 -6.56 -2.63
CA ASP A 13 -14.95 -6.98 -3.32
C ASP A 13 -14.67 -7.68 -4.67
N CYS A 14 -15.74 -8.00 -5.41
CA CYS A 14 -15.65 -8.67 -6.70
C CYS A 14 -15.03 -7.79 -7.82
N HIS A 15 -14.89 -6.49 -7.61
CA HIS A 15 -14.30 -5.53 -8.57
C HIS A 15 -12.79 -5.37 -8.41
N TYR A 16 -12.15 -6.12 -7.50
CA TYR A 16 -10.71 -6.01 -7.20
C TYR A 16 -9.83 -5.98 -8.45
N ARG A 17 -10.00 -6.97 -9.34
CA ARG A 17 -9.19 -7.07 -10.57
C ARG A 17 -9.34 -5.82 -11.45
N GLN A 18 -10.56 -5.31 -11.58
CA GLN A 18 -10.85 -4.13 -12.41
C GLN A 18 -10.21 -2.88 -11.81
N HIS A 19 -10.38 -2.65 -10.50
CA HIS A 19 -9.80 -1.50 -9.81
C HIS A 19 -8.27 -1.54 -9.83
N MET A 20 -7.65 -2.71 -9.64
CA MET A 20 -6.19 -2.83 -9.71
C MET A 20 -5.65 -2.56 -11.11
N SER A 21 -6.35 -3.00 -12.15
CA SER A 21 -5.96 -2.64 -13.53
C SER A 21 -6.01 -1.13 -13.74
N LEU A 22 -7.09 -0.47 -13.30
CA LEU A 22 -7.24 0.97 -13.43
C LEU A 22 -6.14 1.73 -12.65
N LYS A 23 -5.84 1.32 -11.41
CA LYS A 23 -4.74 1.92 -10.63
C LYS A 23 -3.41 1.78 -11.37
N ARG A 24 -3.11 0.60 -11.91
CA ARG A 24 -1.88 0.39 -12.69
C ARG A 24 -1.81 1.32 -13.89
N ASP A 25 -2.91 1.49 -14.62
CA ASP A 25 -2.96 2.38 -15.78
C ASP A 25 -2.76 3.85 -15.34
N LEU A 26 -3.38 4.27 -14.24
CA LEU A 26 -3.17 5.60 -13.64
C LEU A 26 -1.73 5.83 -13.19
N PHE A 27 -1.05 4.84 -12.59
CA PHE A 27 0.37 4.95 -12.24
C PHE A 27 1.26 5.06 -13.47
N ASN A 28 0.90 4.45 -14.59
CA ASN A 28 1.69 4.53 -15.82
C ASN A 28 1.49 5.86 -16.54
N GLU A 29 0.26 6.39 -16.55
CA GLU A 29 -0.10 7.57 -17.34
C GLU A 29 0.00 8.88 -16.55
N ARG A 30 -0.37 8.87 -15.27
CA ARG A 30 -0.58 10.07 -14.43
C ARG A 30 -0.05 9.91 -13.01
N LYS A 31 1.11 9.25 -12.85
CA LYS A 31 1.70 8.95 -11.53
C LYS A 31 1.72 10.14 -10.57
N ASN A 32 2.14 11.30 -11.05
CA ASN A 32 2.30 12.49 -10.21
C ASN A 32 0.97 13.10 -9.77
N ASP A 33 -0.14 12.75 -10.42
CA ASP A 33 -1.49 13.21 -10.06
C ASP A 33 -2.15 12.30 -9.02
N VAL A 34 -1.74 11.02 -8.97
CA VAL A 34 -2.35 9.99 -8.12
C VAL A 34 -1.46 9.57 -6.95
N LEU A 35 -0.19 9.96 -6.94
CA LEU A 35 0.76 9.64 -5.87
C LEU A 35 1.46 10.90 -5.41
N MET A 36 1.20 11.28 -4.16
CA MET A 36 1.84 12.42 -3.51
C MET A 36 2.45 11.97 -2.20
N TYR A 37 3.75 12.21 -2.02
CA TYR A 37 4.44 11.94 -0.77
C TYR A 37 5.61 12.89 -0.56
N LYS A 38 6.06 13.03 0.70
CA LYS A 38 7.30 13.73 1.05
C LYS A 38 8.38 12.74 1.46
N SER A 39 9.64 12.99 1.11
CA SER A 39 10.77 12.10 1.43
C SER A 39 10.87 11.75 2.92
N MET A 40 10.58 12.69 3.81
CA MET A 40 10.62 12.48 5.27
C MET A 40 9.56 11.51 5.81
N THR A 41 8.55 11.17 5.00
CA THR A 41 7.41 10.33 5.40
C THR A 41 7.49 8.90 4.83
N GLU A 42 8.60 8.56 4.19
CA GLU A 42 8.84 7.22 3.62
C GLU A 42 8.79 6.15 4.71
N LYS A 43 9.31 6.45 5.91
CA LYS A 43 9.31 5.52 7.05
C LYS A 43 7.88 5.11 7.45
N GLY A 44 6.97 6.07 7.62
CA GLY A 44 5.57 5.76 7.95
C GLY A 44 4.88 4.96 6.85
N SER A 45 5.22 5.25 5.59
CA SER A 45 4.73 4.46 4.45
C SER A 45 5.23 3.01 4.46
N LYS A 46 6.48 2.79 4.87
CA LYS A 46 7.06 1.46 5.00
C LYS A 46 6.42 0.66 6.13
N GLU A 47 6.14 1.30 7.27
CA GLU A 47 5.46 0.66 8.40
C GLU A 47 4.07 0.15 8.01
N VAL A 48 3.28 0.97 7.29
CA VAL A 48 1.96 0.54 6.80
C VAL A 48 2.06 -0.57 5.76
N LEU A 49 3.04 -0.49 4.85
CA LEU A 49 3.28 -1.57 3.89
C LEU A 49 3.59 -2.90 4.62
N ASP A 50 4.44 -2.87 5.64
CA ASP A 50 4.78 -4.07 6.44
C ASP A 50 3.55 -4.66 7.12
N MET A 51 2.68 -3.82 7.68
CA MET A 51 1.41 -4.27 8.23
C MET A 51 0.50 -4.93 7.18
N LEU A 52 0.42 -4.36 5.96
CA LEU A 52 -0.36 -4.95 4.87
C LEU A 52 0.18 -6.32 4.45
N ILE A 53 1.50 -6.49 4.41
CA ILE A 53 2.14 -7.77 4.02
C ILE A 53 1.89 -8.86 5.05
N ASP A 54 1.82 -8.50 6.32
CA ASP A 54 1.43 -9.44 7.36
C ASP A 54 -0.07 -9.75 7.29
N TYR A 55 -0.90 -8.75 7.04
CA TYR A 55 -2.35 -8.85 7.08
C TYR A 55 -2.97 -9.58 5.87
N LEU A 56 -2.65 -9.15 4.65
CA LEU A 56 -3.34 -9.58 3.43
C LEU A 56 -3.27 -11.09 3.18
N PRO A 57 -2.13 -11.78 3.37
CA PRO A 57 -2.05 -13.23 3.20
C PRO A 57 -2.80 -14.01 4.28
N GLN A 58 -2.96 -13.45 5.49
CA GLN A 58 -3.76 -14.06 6.56
C GLN A 58 -5.26 -13.94 6.27
N ARG A 59 -5.70 -12.76 5.79
CA ARG A 59 -7.12 -12.47 5.54
C ARG A 59 -7.62 -12.99 4.19
N PHE A 60 -6.78 -12.94 3.16
CA PHE A 60 -7.10 -13.27 1.77
C PHE A 60 -6.05 -14.21 1.15
N PRO A 61 -5.85 -15.43 1.70
CA PRO A 61 -4.78 -16.35 1.28
C PRO A 61 -4.88 -16.82 -0.18
N ASN A 62 -6.07 -16.75 -0.78
CA ASN A 62 -6.29 -17.09 -2.19
C ASN A 62 -5.86 -15.97 -3.15
N MET A 63 -5.65 -14.75 -2.64
CA MET A 63 -5.29 -13.57 -3.42
C MET A 63 -3.84 -13.15 -3.19
N PHE A 64 -3.32 -13.35 -1.97
CA PHE A 64 -1.98 -12.92 -1.61
C PHE A 64 -1.17 -14.04 -1.00
N ARG A 65 0.11 -14.06 -1.33
CA ARG A 65 1.07 -14.99 -0.76
C ARG A 65 2.28 -14.22 -0.25
N LYS A 66 2.54 -14.32 1.05
CA LYS A 66 3.80 -13.84 1.62
C LYS A 66 4.95 -14.67 1.07
N THR A 67 6.00 -14.01 0.59
CA THR A 67 7.23 -14.66 0.14
C THR A 67 8.34 -14.44 1.16
N LYS A 68 9.51 -15.06 0.95
CA LYS A 68 10.68 -14.82 1.81
C LYS A 68 11.18 -13.38 1.74
N THR A 69 10.89 -12.69 0.63
CA THR A 69 11.44 -11.37 0.33
C THR A 69 10.38 -10.28 0.23
N GLY A 70 9.08 -10.61 0.31
CA GLY A 70 7.99 -9.65 0.23
C GLY A 70 6.63 -10.32 0.03
N ILE A 71 5.91 -9.95 -1.03
CA ILE A 71 4.53 -10.41 -1.26
C ILE A 71 4.22 -10.58 -2.76
N ASP A 72 3.45 -11.63 -3.07
CA ASP A 72 2.84 -11.85 -4.37
C ASP A 72 1.35 -11.52 -4.32
N ASN A 73 0.86 -10.79 -5.32
CA ASN A 73 -0.56 -10.62 -5.61
C ASN A 73 -0.95 -11.58 -6.75
N LEU A 74 -1.60 -12.68 -6.38
CA LEU A 74 -1.97 -13.77 -7.29
C LEU A 74 -3.07 -13.36 -8.29
N ILE A 75 -3.80 -12.29 -8.02
CA ILE A 75 -4.88 -11.81 -8.89
C ILE A 75 -4.35 -10.92 -10.01
N THR A 76 -3.44 -9.99 -9.68
CA THR A 76 -2.80 -9.09 -10.65
C THR A 76 -1.58 -9.72 -11.32
N GLY A 77 -0.97 -10.71 -10.69
CA GLY A 77 0.28 -11.34 -11.11
C GLY A 77 1.54 -10.56 -10.71
N GLU A 78 1.40 -9.51 -9.90
CA GLU A 78 2.52 -8.69 -9.43
C GLU A 78 3.25 -9.36 -8.25
N SER A 79 4.57 -9.19 -8.21
CA SER A 79 5.43 -9.64 -7.11
C SER A 79 6.33 -8.49 -6.67
N PHE A 80 6.38 -8.24 -5.37
CA PHE A 80 7.13 -7.15 -4.77
C PHE A 80 8.21 -7.70 -3.85
N ASN A 81 9.48 -7.45 -4.19
CA ASN A 81 10.64 -7.74 -3.34
C ASN A 81 10.96 -6.51 -2.49
N LEU A 82 11.04 -6.71 -1.18
CA LEU A 82 11.18 -5.68 -0.16
C LEU A 82 12.44 -5.81 0.68
N THR A 83 13.29 -6.78 0.35
CA THR A 83 14.60 -6.99 0.99
C THR A 83 15.70 -6.16 0.34
N GLU A 84 15.48 -5.72 -0.90
CA GLU A 84 16.38 -4.84 -1.64
C GLU A 84 15.96 -3.37 -1.46
N LYS A 85 16.85 -2.45 -1.86
CA LYS A 85 16.48 -1.03 -1.96
C LYS A 85 15.28 -0.91 -2.89
N LEU A 86 14.15 -0.47 -2.33
CA LEU A 86 12.91 -0.34 -3.09
C LEU A 86 13.11 0.65 -4.24
N SER A 87 12.85 0.20 -5.46
CA SER A 87 12.81 1.07 -6.65
C SER A 87 11.49 1.85 -6.75
N ILE A 88 10.49 1.44 -5.97
CA ILE A 88 9.14 1.98 -5.92
C ILE A 88 8.85 2.44 -4.49
N HIS A 89 8.22 3.59 -4.33
CA HIS A 89 7.90 4.12 -3.00
C HIS A 89 6.98 3.13 -2.24
N PRO A 90 7.18 2.89 -0.92
CA PRO A 90 6.38 1.91 -0.17
C PRO A 90 4.86 2.14 -0.27
N LEU A 91 4.42 3.40 -0.30
CA LEU A 91 3.01 3.74 -0.42
C LEU A 91 2.41 3.28 -1.75
N GLU A 92 3.14 3.41 -2.85
CA GLU A 92 2.69 2.94 -4.16
C GLU A 92 2.59 1.41 -4.21
N ILE A 93 3.53 0.71 -3.56
CA ILE A 93 3.43 -0.75 -3.41
C ILE A 93 2.16 -1.10 -2.64
N GLY A 94 1.91 -0.42 -1.52
CA GLY A 94 0.68 -0.59 -0.72
C GLY A 94 -0.58 -0.38 -1.55
N SER A 95 -0.67 0.73 -2.30
CA SER A 95 -1.84 1.05 -3.12
C SER A 95 -2.04 0.11 -4.32
N ARG A 96 -1.01 -0.64 -4.74
CA ARG A 96 -1.13 -1.73 -5.74
C ARG A 96 -1.56 -3.07 -5.13
N LEU A 97 -1.66 -3.16 -3.81
CA LEU A 97 -2.14 -4.36 -3.10
C LEU A 97 -3.59 -4.23 -2.61
N VAL A 98 -4.13 -3.03 -2.47
CA VAL A 98 -5.47 -2.80 -1.91
C VAL A 98 -6.34 -1.92 -2.80
N GLN A 99 -7.65 -2.16 -2.80
CA GLN A 99 -8.62 -1.35 -3.56
C GLN A 99 -8.74 0.07 -3.02
N GLU A 100 -8.72 0.21 -1.71
CA GLU A 100 -8.82 1.49 -1.01
C GLU A 100 -7.68 2.43 -1.35
N ASP A 101 -7.92 3.73 -1.21
CA ASP A 101 -6.88 4.75 -1.29
C ASP A 101 -6.22 4.90 0.08
N LEU A 102 -4.89 4.98 0.09
CA LEU A 102 -4.09 5.06 1.29
C LEU A 102 -3.72 6.52 1.57
N VAL A 103 -4.21 7.03 2.70
CA VAL A 103 -3.83 8.34 3.23
C VAL A 103 -3.07 8.17 4.53
N LEU A 104 -1.81 8.58 4.55
CA LEU A 104 -0.96 8.52 5.73
C LEU A 104 -0.69 9.92 6.24
N MET A 105 -1.04 10.17 7.50
CA MET A 105 -0.73 11.42 8.19
C MET A 105 0.38 11.18 9.19
N GLN A 106 1.49 11.90 9.04
CA GLN A 106 2.62 11.85 9.96
C GLN A 106 2.82 13.22 10.59
N TYR A 107 2.83 13.27 11.92
CA TYR A 107 3.24 14.47 12.64
C TYR A 107 4.76 14.60 12.59
N GLU A 108 5.25 15.76 12.21
CA GLU A 108 6.67 16.08 12.21
C GLU A 108 6.98 17.10 13.32
N PRO A 109 7.74 16.72 14.35
CA PRO A 109 8.11 17.63 15.42
C PRO A 109 8.99 18.80 14.97
N ILE A 110 9.77 18.64 13.88
CA ILE A 110 10.70 19.67 13.42
C ILE A 110 9.98 20.93 12.90
N ASP A 111 8.87 20.77 12.18
CA ASP A 111 8.09 21.89 11.65
C ASP A 111 6.72 22.06 12.32
N GLU A 112 6.40 21.24 13.33
CA GLU A 112 5.14 21.24 14.07
C GLU A 112 3.90 21.04 13.17
N MET A 113 4.06 20.38 12.01
CA MET A 113 2.98 20.15 11.04
C MET A 113 2.68 18.65 10.84
N TYR A 114 1.47 18.40 10.33
CA TYR A 114 1.11 17.10 9.78
C TYR A 114 1.39 17.07 8.28
N HIS A 115 2.07 16.01 7.84
CA HIS A 115 2.33 15.75 6.44
C HIS A 115 1.47 14.57 5.99
N ALA A 116 0.79 14.74 4.86
CA ALA A 116 -0.04 13.71 4.27
C ALA A 116 0.66 13.09 3.05
N ASN A 117 0.70 11.76 3.00
CA ASN A 117 0.92 11.03 1.77
C ASN A 117 -0.39 10.44 1.29
N VAL A 118 -0.62 10.49 -0.01
CA VAL A 118 -1.88 10.06 -0.61
C VAL A 118 -1.58 9.24 -1.84
N CYS A 119 -2.26 8.10 -1.95
CA CYS A 119 -2.20 7.25 -3.13
C CYS A 119 -3.42 6.36 -3.31
#